data_AF-A0A660PU27-F1
#
_entry.id   AF-A0A660PU27-F1
#
_cell.length_a   1.000
_cell.length_b   1.000
_cell.length_c   1.000
_cell.angle_alpha   90.00
_cell.angle_beta   90.00
_cell.angle_gamma   90.00
#
_symmetry.space_group_name_H-M   'P 1'
#
loop_
_entity.id
_entity.type
_entity.pdbx_description
1 polymer ?
#
loop_
_entity_poly.entity_id
_entity_poly.type
_entity_poly.pdbx_seq_one_letter_code
_entity_poly.pdbx_strand_id
1 'polypeptide(L)'
;VFNICGKTDIETAGAVLSMARLFAGNDSGLAHLAAAVDIPLVVLSGADDPKETSPLSANKKVIIKDHLDCISCVKNDCPKKNDEFMRCMKEITVSEVFDAIRDKLSSQIT
;
A
#
# COMPACT_ATOMS: atom_id res chain seq x y z
N VAL A 1 -6.09 15.82 -9.67
CA VAL A 1 -5.78 14.38 -9.82
C VAL A 1 -5.41 14.11 -11.27
N PHE A 2 -4.24 13.57 -11.55
CA PHE A 2 -3.84 13.14 -12.90
C PHE A 2 -4.03 11.63 -13.03
N ASN A 3 -4.77 11.19 -14.05
CA ASN A 3 -4.97 9.76 -14.32
C ASN A 3 -4.02 9.28 -15.44
N ILE A 4 -2.99 8.56 -15.03
CA ILE A 4 -1.99 7.93 -15.91
C ILE A 4 -2.10 6.40 -15.95
N CYS A 5 -3.18 5.82 -15.41
CA CYS A 5 -3.41 4.37 -15.45
C CYS A 5 -3.49 3.87 -16.90
N GLY A 6 -2.70 2.84 -17.22
CA GLY A 6 -2.62 2.29 -18.59
C GLY A 6 -1.92 3.21 -19.61
N LYS A 7 -1.29 4.31 -19.17
CA LYS A 7 -0.59 5.28 -20.04
C LYS A 7 0.92 5.29 -19.85
N THR A 8 1.44 4.40 -19.01
CA THR A 8 2.87 4.26 -18.71
C THR A 8 3.26 2.80 -18.88
N ASP A 9 4.44 2.54 -19.41
CA ASP A 9 5.13 1.27 -19.20
C ASP A 9 5.77 1.24 -17.80
N ILE A 10 6.46 0.13 -17.49
CA ILE A 10 7.09 -0.07 -16.17
C ILE A 10 8.19 0.96 -15.91
N GLU A 11 9.02 1.26 -16.92
CA GLU A 11 10.13 2.20 -16.80
C GLU A 11 9.62 3.62 -16.55
N THR A 12 8.63 4.06 -17.32
CA THR A 12 8.00 5.38 -17.17
C THR A 12 7.31 5.49 -15.82
N ALA A 13 6.61 4.44 -15.36
CA ALA A 13 6.00 4.43 -14.04
C ALA A 13 7.06 4.59 -12.93
N GLY A 14 8.20 3.91 -13.04
CA GLY A 14 9.32 4.04 -12.12
C GLY A 14 9.90 5.46 -12.09
N ALA A 15 10.10 6.07 -13.26
CA ALA A 15 10.59 7.45 -13.37
C ALA A 15 9.61 8.47 -12.77
N VAL A 16 8.30 8.26 -12.93
CA VAL A 16 7.28 9.10 -12.26
C VAL A 16 7.35 8.91 -10.75
N LEU A 17 7.44 7.66 -10.27
CA LEU A 17 7.55 7.35 -8.85
C LEU A 17 8.81 7.96 -8.23
N SER A 18 9.96 7.93 -8.90
CA SER A 18 11.21 8.51 -8.38
C SER A 18 11.16 10.03 -8.18
N MET A 19 10.20 10.72 -8.78
CA MET A 19 9.95 12.15 -8.57
C MET A 19 8.86 12.42 -7.53
N ALA A 20 8.16 11.38 -7.05
CA ALA A 20 7.10 11.53 -6.07
C ALA A 20 7.68 11.69 -4.65
N ARG A 21 6.98 12.43 -3.80
CA ARG A 21 7.36 12.58 -2.38
C ARG A 21 6.99 11.36 -1.53
N LEU A 22 6.04 10.55 -1.99
CA LEU A 22 5.51 9.38 -1.29
C LEU A 22 4.64 8.53 -2.23
N PHE A 23 4.62 7.22 -2.02
CA PHE A 23 3.64 6.29 -2.59
C PHE A 23 2.60 5.88 -1.54
N ALA A 24 1.31 5.88 -1.92
CA ALA A 24 0.24 5.31 -1.11
C ALA A 24 -0.64 4.40 -1.98
N GLY A 25 -0.80 3.13 -1.59
CA GLY A 25 -1.54 2.15 -2.38
C GLY A 25 -1.56 0.77 -1.75
N ASN A 26 -2.20 -0.19 -2.41
CA ASN A 26 -2.20 -1.58 -1.98
C ASN A 26 -0.85 -2.27 -2.24
N ASP A 27 -0.65 -3.43 -1.61
CA ASP A 27 0.49 -4.32 -1.93
C ASP A 27 0.37 -4.89 -3.35
N SER A 28 1.05 -4.26 -4.30
CA SER A 28 1.04 -4.60 -5.72
C SER A 28 2.36 -4.20 -6.39
N GLY A 29 2.56 -4.57 -7.66
CA GLY A 29 3.81 -4.32 -8.38
C GLY A 29 4.30 -2.86 -8.32
N LEU A 30 3.40 -1.86 -8.31
CA LEU A 30 3.80 -0.46 -8.19
C LEU A 30 4.31 -0.08 -6.79
N ALA A 31 3.85 -0.75 -5.73
CA ALA A 31 4.40 -0.57 -4.39
C ALA A 31 5.84 -1.09 -4.30
N HIS A 32 6.15 -2.21 -4.97
CA HIS A 32 7.51 -2.71 -5.10
C HIS A 32 8.39 -1.80 -5.95
N LEU A 33 7.86 -1.27 -7.05
CA LEU A 33 8.59 -0.32 -7.90
C LEU A 33 8.89 0.97 -7.13
N ALA A 34 7.95 1.48 -6.34
CA ALA A 34 8.15 2.62 -5.45
C ALA A 34 9.24 2.35 -4.40
N ALA A 35 9.29 1.13 -3.84
CA ALA A 35 10.37 0.73 -2.93
C ALA A 35 11.73 0.69 -3.64
N ALA A 36 11.78 0.23 -4.89
CA ALA A 36 13.02 0.15 -5.67
C ALA A 36 13.62 1.52 -6.01
N VAL A 37 12.79 2.56 -6.12
CA VAL A 37 13.25 3.95 -6.32
C VAL A 37 13.41 4.73 -5.00
N ASP A 38 13.40 4.03 -3.87
CA ASP A 38 13.68 4.54 -2.51
C ASP A 38 12.85 5.76 -2.09
N ILE A 39 11.56 5.78 -2.46
CA ILE A 39 10.62 6.78 -1.94
C ILE A 39 9.86 6.26 -0.73
N PRO A 40 9.35 7.14 0.16
CA PRO A 40 8.56 6.70 1.31
C PRO A 40 7.24 6.06 0.90
N LEU A 41 6.78 5.04 1.63
CA LEU A 41 5.60 4.25 1.27
C LEU A 41 4.59 4.14 2.40
N VAL A 42 3.31 4.21 2.05
CA VAL A 42 2.17 3.74 2.85
C VAL A 42 1.48 2.62 2.08
N VAL A 43 1.59 1.40 2.57
CA VAL A 43 1.09 0.19 1.90
C VAL A 43 -0.12 -0.36 2.65
N LEU A 44 -1.23 -0.54 1.93
CA LEU A 44 -2.46 -1.12 2.47
C LEU A 44 -2.46 -2.63 2.22
N SER A 45 -2.52 -3.41 3.29
CA SER A 45 -2.48 -4.87 3.25
C SER A 45 -3.77 -5.46 3.79
N GLY A 46 -4.25 -6.51 3.14
CA GLY A 46 -5.51 -7.17 3.48
C GLY A 46 -5.42 -8.69 3.44
N ALA A 47 -5.61 -9.26 2.26
CA ALA A 47 -5.59 -10.72 2.07
C ALA A 47 -4.15 -11.27 2.00
N ASP A 48 -3.21 -10.47 1.53
CA ASP A 48 -1.78 -10.76 1.49
C ASP A 48 -1.17 -10.92 2.89
N ASP A 49 0.00 -11.56 2.96
CA ASP A 49 0.82 -11.60 4.17
C ASP A 49 2.01 -10.65 4.00
N PRO A 50 2.03 -9.50 4.70
CA PRO A 50 3.15 -8.57 4.64
C PRO A 50 4.51 -9.15 4.98
N LYS A 51 4.56 -10.26 5.74
CA LYS A 51 5.83 -10.93 6.05
C LYS A 51 6.44 -11.59 4.81
N GLU A 52 5.60 -11.99 3.86
CA GLU A 52 6.00 -12.68 2.65
C GLU A 52 6.09 -11.75 1.44
N THR A 53 5.11 -10.84 1.27
CA THR A 53 4.95 -10.09 0.02
C THR A 53 5.22 -8.60 0.12
N SER A 54 5.30 -8.00 1.31
CA SER A 54 5.36 -6.53 1.37
C SER A 54 6.62 -5.94 0.72
N PRO A 55 6.57 -4.72 0.16
CA PRO A 55 7.70 -4.11 -0.54
C PRO A 55 8.95 -4.03 0.33
N LEU A 56 10.12 -4.35 -0.20
CA LEU A 56 11.37 -4.29 0.55
C LEU A 56 11.89 -2.85 0.65
N SER A 57 11.49 -2.12 1.68
CA SER A 57 11.96 -0.78 1.99
C SER A 57 11.98 -0.52 3.49
N ALA A 58 13.03 0.14 3.97
CA ALA A 58 13.10 0.63 5.35
C ALA A 58 12.15 1.80 5.60
N ASN A 59 11.71 2.49 4.54
CA ASN A 59 10.85 3.66 4.62
C ASN A 59 9.37 3.35 4.33
N LYS A 60 8.93 2.10 4.49
CA LYS A 60 7.52 1.73 4.39
C LYS A 60 6.78 1.85 5.73
N LYS A 61 5.48 2.11 5.65
CA LYS A 61 4.49 1.89 6.71
C LYS A 61 3.43 0.96 6.13
N VAL A 62 3.21 -0.18 6.78
CA VAL A 62 2.12 -1.09 6.41
C VAL A 62 0.91 -0.77 7.29
N ILE A 63 -0.26 -0.67 6.68
CA ILE A 63 -1.56 -0.58 7.35
C ILE A 63 -2.26 -1.91 7.13
N ILE A 64 -2.54 -2.59 8.24
CA ILE A 64 -3.13 -3.93 8.29
C ILE A 64 -4.06 -4.05 9.50
N LYS A 65 -5.09 -4.88 9.40
CA LYS A 65 -6.06 -5.14 10.49
C LYS A 65 -5.79 -6.49 11.15
N ASP A 66 -4.70 -6.56 11.90
CA ASP A 66 -4.22 -7.78 12.58
C ASP A 66 -5.20 -8.37 13.62
N HIS A 67 -6.26 -7.64 13.98
CA HIS A 67 -7.28 -8.12 14.91
C HIS A 67 -8.33 -9.05 14.25
N LEU A 68 -8.33 -9.16 12.92
CA LEU A 68 -9.28 -10.02 12.20
C LEU A 68 -8.78 -11.47 12.17
N ASP A 69 -9.69 -12.41 12.42
CA ASP A 69 -9.43 -13.87 12.42
C ASP A 69 -8.88 -14.40 11.09
N CYS A 70 -9.28 -13.78 9.99
CA CYS A 70 -8.96 -14.18 8.62
C CYS A 70 -7.90 -13.28 7.96
N ILE A 71 -7.22 -12.41 8.71
CA ILE A 71 -6.14 -11.57 8.17
C ILE A 71 -5.05 -12.45 7.55
N SER A 72 -4.48 -11.99 6.42
CA SER A 72 -3.45 -12.74 5.69
C SER A 72 -3.89 -14.14 5.22
N CYS A 73 -5.16 -14.30 4.81
CA CYS A 73 -5.68 -15.57 4.29
C CYS A 73 -5.09 -16.03 2.94
N VAL A 74 -4.40 -15.14 2.23
CA VAL A 74 -3.76 -15.34 0.91
C VAL A 74 -4.72 -15.93 -0.14
N LYS A 75 -6.00 -15.56 -0.08
CA LYS A 75 -7.03 -15.97 -1.04
C LYS A 75 -7.25 -14.90 -2.10
N ASN A 76 -7.29 -15.33 -3.36
CA ASN A 76 -7.64 -14.46 -4.49
C ASN A 76 -9.11 -14.00 -4.43
N ASP A 77 -10.01 -14.89 -3.98
CA ASP A 77 -11.42 -14.60 -3.79
C ASP A 77 -11.77 -14.68 -2.30
N CYS A 78 -12.36 -13.62 -1.75
CA CYS A 78 -12.75 -13.59 -0.35
C CYS A 78 -13.93 -14.58 -0.08
N PRO A 79 -13.77 -15.57 0.81
CA PRO A 79 -14.81 -16.56 1.09
C PRO A 79 -15.93 -16.02 1.99
N LYS A 80 -15.67 -14.94 2.75
CA LYS A 80 -16.64 -14.29 3.63
C LYS A 80 -17.75 -13.60 2.81
N LYS A 81 -18.89 -13.30 3.42
CA LYS A 81 -20.07 -12.72 2.75
C LYS A 81 -20.64 -11.56 3.57
N ASN A 82 -21.52 -10.76 2.96
CA ASN A 82 -22.20 -9.64 3.60
C ASN A 82 -21.20 -8.67 4.26
N ASP A 83 -21.45 -8.27 5.51
CA ASP A 83 -20.60 -7.33 6.24
C ASP A 83 -19.20 -7.88 6.50
N GLU A 84 -19.03 -9.21 6.50
CA GLU A 84 -17.73 -9.87 6.67
C GLU A 84 -16.88 -9.86 5.38
N PHE A 85 -17.49 -9.61 4.21
CA PHE A 85 -16.78 -9.61 2.94
C PHE A 85 -15.78 -8.46 2.88
N MET A 86 -14.49 -8.80 2.73
CA MET A 86 -13.37 -7.86 2.60
C MET A 86 -13.20 -6.90 3.79
N ARG A 87 -13.59 -7.29 5.01
CA ARG A 87 -13.37 -6.48 6.23
C ARG A 87 -11.92 -6.02 6.39
N CYS A 88 -10.95 -6.87 6.04
CA CYS A 88 -9.52 -6.56 6.08
C CYS A 88 -9.14 -5.27 5.32
N MET A 89 -9.83 -4.97 4.22
CA MET A 89 -9.63 -3.73 3.46
C MET A 89 -10.65 -2.65 3.83
N LYS A 90 -11.91 -3.02 4.08
CA LYS A 90 -13.01 -2.08 4.36
C LYS A 90 -12.86 -1.34 5.69
N GLU A 91 -12.21 -1.95 6.67
CA GLU A 91 -11.97 -1.32 7.98
C GLU A 91 -10.77 -0.38 7.98
N ILE A 92 -9.95 -0.38 6.93
CA ILE A 92 -8.90 0.62 6.76
C ILE A 92 -9.57 1.96 6.47
N THR A 93 -9.44 2.89 7.41
CA THR A 93 -10.12 4.19 7.30
C THR A 93 -9.26 5.20 6.55
N VAL A 94 -9.92 6.17 5.89
CA VAL A 94 -9.22 7.29 5.24
C VAL A 94 -8.37 8.09 6.23
N SER A 95 -8.84 8.29 7.46
CA SER A 95 -8.09 9.03 8.48
C SER A 95 -6.77 8.34 8.82
N GLU A 96 -6.80 7.03 9.04
CA GLU A 96 -5.61 6.23 9.34
C GLU A 96 -4.57 6.29 8.22
N VAL A 97 -5.02 6.21 6.96
CA VAL A 97 -4.14 6.37 5.80
C VAL A 97 -3.57 7.78 5.73
N PHE A 98 -4.40 8.80 5.97
CA PHE A 98 -3.99 10.20 5.89
C PHE A 98 -2.98 10.57 6.98
N ASP A 99 -3.17 10.08 8.20
CA ASP A 99 -2.24 10.29 9.31
C ASP A 99 -0.89 9.61 9.02
N ALA A 100 -0.90 8.37 8.50
CA ALA A 100 0.32 7.70 8.07
C ALA A 100 1.07 8.45 6.96
N ILE A 101 0.35 9.03 5.99
CA ILE A 101 0.94 9.87 4.94
C ILE A 101 1.57 11.13 5.56
N ARG A 102 0.86 11.81 6.47
CA ARG A 102 1.34 13.02 7.12
C ARG A 102 2.63 12.76 7.89
N ASP A 103 2.68 11.67 8.66
CA ASP A 103 3.87 11.28 9.45
C ASP A 103 5.08 10.96 8.56
N LYS A 104 4.85 10.31 7.42
CA LYS A 104 5.92 10.00 6.46
C LYS A 104 6.44 11.23 5.71
N LEU A 105 5.58 12.22 5.45
CA LEU A 105 5.98 13.47 4.80
C LEU A 105 6.66 14.45 5.76
N SER A 106 6.25 14.50 7.03
CA SER A 106 6.90 15.37 8.04
C SER A 106 8.32 14.92 8.37
N SER A 107 8.57 13.61 8.30
CA SER A 107 9.90 13.01 8.52
C SER A 107 10.92 13.31 7.42
N GLN A 108 10.53 13.95 6.31
CA GLN A 108 11.42 14.30 5.17
C GLN A 108 11.98 15.74 5.22
N ILE A 109 11.66 16.54 6.25
CA ILE A 109 12.01 17.98 6.31
C ILE A 109 13.37 18.22 7.01
N THR A 110 14.27 17.24 7.07
CA THR A 110 15.65 17.47 7.55
C THR A 110 16.61 17.50 6.37
#